data_AF-A0A7Y3P872-F1
#
_entry.id   AF-A0A7Y3P872-F1
#
_cell.length_a   1.000
_cell.length_b   1.000
_cell.length_c   1.000
_cell.angle_alpha   90.00
_cell.angle_beta   90.00
_cell.angle_gamma   90.00
#
_symmetry.space_group_name_H-M   'P 1'
#
loop_
_entity.id
_entity.type
_entity.pdbx_description
1 polymer ?
#
loop_
_entity_poly.entity_id
_entity_poly.type
_entity_poly.pdbx_seq_one_letter_code
_entity_poly.pdbx_strand_id
1 'polypeptide(L)'
;MPRRPGTYEYEDEIPCRLCGRAFQAIGWSHLQSKHHFSGPTAVEDYKKRFGLSRASCRALERKRLRSYIEMLEAAGKHWTKERVVKLLRARHAAGRPLNHAASRDLAGAARKFFGTYNKALEAARLDPWKIELQHRWTKPRLIDALRARAVNGVWAPRASARGSCAALRLAAGKLFGSWPKALQVAGLIAPRAPRVAWTKEIVVRRIRRRARLGLGLSSKDAARSEPGLVAAAARVMGRPWSVVIQELGYRARKTVWTDEALRREILHLHRFGRSRLPGVSRNAVHIAARKRFGSWWKALRAVGVKPDRPPLQRWTKELALRRIRERASRGESLAWRDVLKSEKGLYRAASRFFGKPWVRLMRDLGHDGGASRVLRADAATARAMGAAA
;
A
#
# COMPACT_ATOMS: atom_id res chain seq x y z
N MET A 1 -44.35 -63.03 12.27
CA MET A 1 -43.59 -62.19 13.23
C MET A 1 -42.51 -61.42 12.46
N PRO A 2 -42.68 -60.12 12.17
CA PRO A 2 -41.67 -59.34 11.47
C PRO A 2 -40.46 -59.12 12.38
N ARG A 3 -39.27 -59.49 11.89
CA ARG A 3 -38.01 -59.45 12.63
C ARG A 3 -37.58 -57.99 12.88
N ARG A 4 -37.18 -57.66 14.12
CA ARG A 4 -36.66 -56.34 14.52
C ARG A 4 -35.39 -55.98 13.72
N PRO A 5 -35.21 -54.72 13.28
CA PRO A 5 -34.01 -54.31 12.53
C PRO A 5 -32.86 -53.99 13.49
N GLY A 6 -32.19 -55.03 13.97
CA GLY A 6 -30.89 -54.93 14.64
C GLY A 6 -29.76 -55.03 13.62
N THR A 7 -28.90 -54.01 13.59
CA THR A 7 -27.51 -53.96 13.08
C THR A 7 -26.93 -55.21 12.41
N TYR A 8 -27.39 -55.57 11.21
CA TYR A 8 -26.62 -56.45 10.33
C TYR A 8 -25.57 -55.60 9.63
N GLU A 9 -24.32 -55.69 10.08
CA GLU A 9 -23.18 -55.09 9.40
C GLU A 9 -22.88 -55.93 8.16
N TYR A 10 -23.42 -55.53 7.02
CA TYR A 10 -23.18 -56.25 5.79
C TYR A 10 -21.74 -56.00 5.30
N GLU A 11 -20.92 -57.05 5.36
CA GLU A 11 -19.50 -56.97 5.05
C GLU A 11 -19.26 -56.74 3.54
N ASP A 12 -20.03 -57.42 2.70
CA ASP A 12 -19.84 -57.45 1.25
C ASP A 12 -20.90 -56.66 0.46
N GLU A 13 -22.13 -56.51 0.96
CA GLU A 13 -23.21 -55.83 0.23
C GLU A 13 -24.21 -55.13 1.15
N ILE A 14 -24.51 -53.86 0.92
CA ILE A 14 -25.52 -53.13 1.68
C ILE A 14 -26.88 -53.13 0.95
N PRO A 15 -28.01 -53.38 1.64
CA PRO A 15 -29.33 -53.27 1.03
C PRO A 15 -29.76 -51.80 0.89
N CYS A 16 -30.38 -51.47 -0.24
CA CYS A 16 -31.06 -50.18 -0.42
C CYS A 16 -32.28 -50.10 0.51
N ARG A 17 -32.43 -48.99 1.24
CA ARG A 17 -33.54 -48.77 2.19
C ARG A 17 -34.88 -48.50 1.51
N LEU A 18 -34.88 -48.25 0.20
CA LEU A 18 -36.09 -47.98 -0.59
C LEU A 18 -36.60 -49.21 -1.36
N CYS A 19 -35.70 -50.04 -1.90
CA CYS A 19 -36.11 -51.22 -2.69
C CYS A 19 -35.59 -52.57 -2.16
N GLY A 20 -34.79 -52.59 -1.09
CA GLY A 20 -34.26 -53.82 -0.48
C GLY A 20 -33.16 -54.54 -1.27
N ARG A 21 -32.88 -54.14 -2.52
CA ARG A 21 -31.82 -54.75 -3.35
C ARG A 21 -30.44 -54.52 -2.74
N ALA A 22 -29.60 -55.55 -2.75
CA ALA A 22 -28.24 -55.52 -2.23
C ALA A 22 -27.25 -54.93 -3.26
N PHE A 23 -26.31 -54.10 -2.78
CA PHE A 23 -25.29 -53.44 -3.58
C PHE A 23 -23.97 -53.34 -2.83
N GLN A 24 -22.83 -53.41 -3.53
CA GLN A 24 -21.54 -53.04 -2.94
C GLN A 24 -21.44 -51.53 -2.63
N ALA A 25 -22.12 -50.70 -3.42
CA ALA A 25 -22.31 -49.28 -3.16
C ALA A 25 -23.63 -48.78 -3.73
N ILE A 26 -24.37 -48.02 -2.93
CA ILE A 26 -25.57 -47.32 -3.37
C ILE A 26 -25.11 -46.04 -4.07
N GLY A 27 -25.01 -46.13 -5.39
CA GLY A 27 -24.53 -45.05 -6.25
C GLY A 27 -25.65 -44.14 -6.76
N TRP A 28 -25.25 -42.98 -7.25
CA TRP A 28 -26.13 -41.97 -7.87
C TRP A 28 -27.03 -42.57 -8.96
N SER A 29 -26.48 -43.39 -9.87
CA SER A 29 -27.23 -43.96 -11.00
C SER A 29 -28.41 -44.84 -10.54
N HIS A 30 -28.23 -45.60 -9.45
CA HIS A 30 -29.31 -46.40 -8.88
C HIS A 30 -30.39 -45.51 -8.25
N LEU A 31 -29.97 -44.54 -7.43
CA LEU A 31 -30.88 -43.62 -6.74
C LEU A 31 -31.67 -42.74 -7.71
N GLN A 32 -31.07 -42.30 -8.81
CA GLN A 32 -31.75 -41.51 -9.84
C GLN A 32 -32.76 -42.36 -10.62
N SER A 33 -32.33 -43.52 -11.13
CA SER A 33 -33.15 -44.35 -12.03
C SER A 33 -34.32 -45.04 -11.34
N LYS A 34 -34.19 -45.40 -10.07
CA LYS A 34 -35.23 -46.15 -9.32
C LYS A 34 -35.96 -45.32 -8.27
N HIS A 35 -35.35 -44.25 -7.80
CA HIS A 35 -35.84 -43.50 -6.65
C HIS A 35 -35.89 -41.98 -6.87
N HIS A 36 -35.65 -41.52 -8.10
CA HIS A 36 -35.76 -40.12 -8.51
C HIS A 36 -34.94 -39.13 -7.67
N PHE A 37 -33.86 -39.58 -7.02
CA PHE A 37 -32.92 -38.64 -6.43
C PHE A 37 -32.15 -37.93 -7.55
N SER A 38 -32.15 -36.60 -7.52
CA SER A 38 -31.55 -35.77 -8.56
C SER A 38 -30.36 -34.98 -8.01
N GLY A 39 -29.47 -34.58 -8.91
CA GLY A 39 -28.32 -33.74 -8.58
C GLY A 39 -27.10 -34.47 -8.03
N PRO A 40 -25.97 -33.77 -7.90
CA PRO A 40 -24.68 -34.37 -7.52
C PRO A 40 -24.63 -34.84 -6.05
N THR A 41 -25.60 -34.44 -5.22
CA THR A 41 -25.70 -34.78 -3.79
C THR A 41 -26.66 -35.94 -3.50
N ALA A 42 -27.17 -36.63 -4.52
CA ALA A 42 -28.17 -37.69 -4.36
C ALA A 42 -27.81 -38.74 -3.30
N VAL A 43 -26.52 -39.11 -3.22
CA VAL A 43 -26.02 -40.10 -2.25
C VAL A 43 -25.97 -39.52 -0.84
N GLU A 44 -25.53 -38.27 -0.68
CA GLU A 44 -25.56 -37.54 0.59
C GLU A 44 -26.98 -37.32 1.09
N ASP A 45 -27.91 -36.94 0.21
CA ASP A 45 -29.32 -36.72 0.53
C ASP A 45 -29.98 -38.03 0.95
N TYR A 46 -29.68 -39.13 0.26
CA TYR A 46 -30.10 -40.47 0.65
C TYR A 46 -29.54 -40.86 2.03
N LYS A 47 -28.24 -40.67 2.26
CA LYS A 47 -27.61 -40.95 3.57
C LYS A 47 -28.27 -40.14 4.69
N LYS A 48 -28.52 -38.85 4.46
CA LYS A 48 -29.15 -37.95 5.43
C LYS A 48 -30.58 -38.39 5.73
N ARG A 49 -31.37 -38.72 4.70
CA ARG A 49 -32.76 -39.18 4.84
C ARG A 49 -32.89 -40.45 5.68
N PHE A 50 -31.92 -41.36 5.58
CA PHE A 50 -31.95 -42.65 6.29
C PHE A 50 -30.96 -42.75 7.47
N GLY A 51 -30.33 -41.65 7.87
CA GLY A 51 -29.37 -41.63 8.99
C GLY A 51 -28.14 -42.53 8.78
N LEU A 52 -27.74 -42.76 7.53
CA LEU A 52 -26.65 -43.70 7.19
C LEU A 52 -25.29 -43.00 7.22
N SER A 53 -24.34 -43.58 7.95
CA SER A 53 -22.95 -43.11 7.96
C SER A 53 -22.20 -43.44 6.66
N ARG A 54 -22.60 -44.52 5.98
CA ARG A 54 -21.95 -45.06 4.77
C ARG A 54 -22.99 -45.43 3.70
N ALA A 55 -22.57 -45.35 2.44
CA ALA A 55 -23.35 -45.80 1.26
C ALA A 55 -22.59 -46.85 0.44
N SER A 56 -21.57 -47.48 1.03
CA SER A 56 -20.83 -48.62 0.49
C SER A 56 -20.60 -49.66 1.57
N CYS A 57 -20.41 -50.92 1.17
CA CYS A 57 -20.03 -52.00 2.07
C CYS A 57 -18.58 -51.84 2.55
N ARG A 58 -18.25 -52.48 3.67
CA ARG A 58 -16.92 -52.41 4.31
C ARG A 58 -15.83 -53.01 3.43
N ALA A 59 -16.11 -54.11 2.73
CA ALA A 59 -15.16 -54.74 1.81
C ALA A 59 -14.71 -53.77 0.70
N LEU A 60 -15.66 -53.04 0.08
CA LEU A 60 -15.35 -52.06 -0.96
C LEU A 60 -14.63 -50.84 -0.39
N GLU A 61 -15.00 -50.35 0.80
CA GLU A 61 -14.27 -49.27 1.48
C GLU A 61 -12.82 -49.65 1.79
N ARG A 62 -12.58 -50.88 2.27
CA ARG A 62 -11.22 -51.39 2.50
C ARG A 62 -10.42 -51.48 1.21
N LYS A 63 -11.03 -51.96 0.11
CA LYS A 63 -10.38 -52.01 -1.20
C LYS A 63 -10.01 -50.60 -1.70
N ARG A 64 -10.94 -49.64 -1.63
CA ARG A 64 -10.70 -48.24 -2.00
C ARG A 64 -9.61 -47.60 -1.13
N LEU A 65 -9.63 -47.85 0.17
CA LEU A 65 -8.61 -47.35 1.10
C LEU A 65 -7.23 -47.93 0.77
N ARG A 66 -7.13 -49.23 0.48
CA ARG A 66 -5.88 -49.87 0.02
C ARG A 66 -5.37 -49.23 -1.26
N SER A 67 -6.20 -49.14 -2.30
CA SER A 67 -5.79 -48.50 -3.57
C SER A 67 -5.42 -47.02 -3.40
N TYR A 68 -6.07 -46.29 -2.48
CA TYR A 68 -5.71 -44.92 -2.16
C TYR A 68 -4.34 -44.83 -1.45
N ILE A 69 -4.06 -45.73 -0.51
CA ILE A 69 -2.75 -45.84 0.14
C ILE A 69 -1.67 -46.18 -0.89
N GLU A 70 -1.89 -47.18 -1.74
CA GLU A 70 -0.97 -47.58 -2.82
C GLU A 70 -0.68 -46.41 -3.77
N MET A 71 -1.71 -45.66 -4.18
CA MET A 71 -1.55 -44.45 -5.00
C MET A 71 -0.71 -43.38 -4.29
N LEU A 72 -0.94 -43.16 -3.00
CA LEU A 72 -0.16 -42.21 -2.21
C LEU A 72 1.29 -42.69 -2.01
N GLU A 73 1.52 -43.99 -1.90
CA GLU A 73 2.85 -44.58 -1.81
C GLU A 73 3.61 -44.42 -3.12
N ALA A 74 2.99 -44.75 -4.25
CA ALA A 74 3.55 -44.56 -5.59
C ALA A 74 3.86 -43.08 -5.89
N ALA A 75 2.98 -42.17 -5.50
CA ALA A 75 3.20 -40.73 -5.62
C ALA A 75 4.22 -40.17 -4.61
N GLY A 76 4.71 -41.01 -3.69
CA GLY A 76 5.57 -40.59 -2.59
C GLY A 76 4.92 -39.45 -1.79
N LYS A 77 3.66 -39.58 -1.42
CA LYS A 77 2.89 -38.65 -0.55
C LYS A 77 2.27 -39.34 0.66
N HIS A 78 2.33 -40.66 0.77
CA HIS A 78 1.87 -41.41 1.94
C HIS A 78 2.72 -41.08 3.17
N TRP A 79 2.08 -40.67 4.27
CA TRP A 79 2.78 -40.36 5.52
C TRP A 79 2.98 -41.61 6.37
N THR A 80 4.24 -41.95 6.64
CA THR A 80 4.63 -43.05 7.55
C THR A 80 5.63 -42.55 8.58
N LYS A 81 5.88 -43.33 9.65
CA LYS A 81 6.90 -43.01 10.67
C LYS A 81 8.28 -42.84 10.03
N GLU A 82 8.64 -43.73 9.11
CA GLU A 82 9.91 -43.79 8.40
C GLU A 82 10.08 -42.56 7.51
N ARG A 83 9.02 -42.17 6.80
CA ARG A 83 9.03 -40.99 5.95
C ARG A 83 9.22 -39.71 6.75
N VAL A 84 8.55 -39.58 7.89
CA VAL A 84 8.71 -38.42 8.78
C VAL A 84 10.18 -38.31 9.21
N VAL A 85 10.79 -39.42 9.66
CA VAL A 85 12.22 -39.44 10.03
C VAL A 85 13.12 -39.09 8.85
N LYS A 86 12.89 -39.68 7.68
CA LYS A 86 13.65 -39.39 6.45
C LYS A 86 13.59 -37.90 6.08
N LEU A 87 12.41 -37.30 6.14
CA LEU A 87 12.22 -35.88 5.82
C LEU A 87 12.86 -34.95 6.86
N LEU A 88 12.81 -35.30 8.15
CA LEU A 88 13.48 -34.54 9.21
C LEU A 88 15.00 -34.54 9.00
N ARG A 89 15.59 -35.72 8.75
CA ARG A 89 17.03 -35.85 8.44
C ARG A 89 17.43 -35.10 7.18
N ALA A 90 16.65 -35.23 6.09
CA ALA A 90 16.92 -34.53 4.85
C ALA A 90 16.86 -32.99 5.01
N ARG A 91 15.90 -32.48 5.80
CA ARG A 91 15.84 -31.04 6.10
C ARG A 91 17.01 -30.57 6.96
N HIS A 92 17.42 -31.38 7.94
CA HIS A 92 18.57 -31.09 8.79
C HIS A 92 19.86 -31.02 7.97
N ALA A 93 20.10 -32.03 7.11
CA ALA A 93 21.25 -32.07 6.21
C ALA A 93 21.27 -30.88 5.23
N ALA A 94 20.10 -30.44 4.76
CA ALA A 94 19.98 -29.26 3.90
C ALA A 94 20.10 -27.92 4.66
N GLY A 95 20.39 -27.92 5.95
CA GLY A 95 20.48 -26.71 6.78
C GLY A 95 19.16 -25.92 6.88
N ARG A 96 18.02 -26.53 6.52
CA ARG A 96 16.73 -25.87 6.54
C ARG A 96 16.18 -25.84 7.97
N PRO A 97 15.45 -24.77 8.36
CA PRO A 97 14.85 -24.69 9.68
C PRO A 97 13.91 -25.87 9.93
N LEU A 98 14.07 -26.49 11.11
CA LEU A 98 13.29 -27.64 11.58
C LEU A 98 12.13 -27.23 12.49
N ASN A 99 11.81 -25.93 12.55
CA ASN A 99 10.70 -25.46 13.37
C ASN A 99 9.34 -25.90 12.78
N HIS A 100 8.33 -26.00 13.64
CA HIS A 100 6.95 -26.35 13.22
C HIS A 100 6.38 -25.41 12.14
N ALA A 101 6.88 -24.18 12.07
CA ALA A 101 6.47 -23.18 11.08
C ALA A 101 7.02 -23.46 9.67
N ALA A 102 8.12 -24.20 9.55
CA ALA A 102 8.78 -24.47 8.27
C ALA A 102 8.08 -25.56 7.44
N SER A 103 7.25 -26.41 8.06
CA SER A 103 6.37 -27.35 7.34
C SER A 103 5.22 -27.80 8.23
N ARG A 104 4.02 -27.25 7.97
CA ARG A 104 2.79 -27.60 8.70
C ARG A 104 2.42 -29.07 8.54
N ASP A 105 2.56 -29.63 7.34
CA ASP A 105 2.19 -31.02 7.05
C ASP A 105 3.13 -32.01 7.75
N LEU A 106 4.45 -31.78 7.70
CA LEU A 106 5.42 -32.60 8.41
C LEU A 106 5.24 -32.52 9.92
N ALA A 107 4.95 -31.32 10.46
CA ALA A 107 4.68 -31.14 11.88
C ALA A 107 3.36 -31.81 12.32
N GLY A 108 2.35 -31.84 11.45
CA GLY A 108 1.12 -32.59 11.65
C GLY A 108 1.36 -34.10 11.66
N ALA A 109 2.07 -34.62 10.65
CA ALA A 109 2.42 -36.04 10.56
C ALA A 109 3.29 -36.49 11.74
N ALA A 110 4.29 -35.71 12.13
CA ALA A 110 5.14 -36.00 13.28
C ALA A 110 4.33 -36.12 14.59
N ARG A 111 3.39 -35.20 14.84
CA ARG A 111 2.49 -35.32 16.01
C ARG A 111 1.57 -36.53 15.92
N LYS A 112 1.02 -36.82 14.74
CA LYS A 112 0.14 -37.98 14.53
C LYS A 112 0.84 -39.31 14.83
N PHE A 113 2.09 -39.48 14.39
CA PHE A 113 2.79 -40.76 14.48
C PHE A 113 3.68 -40.94 15.72
N PHE A 114 4.19 -39.85 16.30
CA PHE A 114 5.11 -39.87 17.44
C PHE A 114 4.55 -39.17 18.69
N GLY A 115 3.32 -38.65 18.62
CA GLY A 115 2.67 -37.88 19.68
C GLY A 115 3.14 -36.43 19.75
N THR A 116 4.45 -36.22 19.89
CA THR A 116 5.09 -34.90 19.89
C THR A 116 6.13 -34.78 18.79
N TYR A 117 6.42 -33.55 18.36
CA TYR A 117 7.46 -33.29 17.36
C TYR A 117 8.87 -33.57 17.91
N ASN A 118 9.10 -33.34 19.20
CA ASN A 118 10.38 -33.64 19.84
C ASN A 118 10.67 -35.14 19.84
N LYS A 119 9.66 -35.99 20.10
CA LYS A 119 9.78 -37.45 19.95
C LYS A 119 10.10 -37.86 18.50
N ALA A 120 9.57 -37.15 17.51
CA ALA A 120 9.91 -37.39 16.10
C ALA A 120 11.37 -36.97 15.77
N LEU A 121 11.88 -35.91 16.40
CA LEU A 121 13.28 -35.50 16.29
C LEU A 121 14.21 -36.52 16.97
N GLU A 122 13.86 -37.00 18.17
CA GLU A 122 14.58 -38.07 18.87
C GLU A 122 14.64 -39.36 18.02
N ALA A 123 13.51 -39.77 17.42
CA ALA A 123 13.47 -40.90 16.49
C ALA A 123 14.34 -40.66 15.24
N ALA A 124 14.52 -39.41 14.83
CA ALA A 124 15.44 -39.02 13.77
C ALA A 124 16.91 -38.96 14.21
N ARG A 125 17.22 -39.24 15.49
CA ARG A 125 18.53 -39.03 16.14
C ARG A 125 18.99 -37.57 16.08
N LEU A 126 18.04 -36.66 16.13
CA LEU A 126 18.27 -35.22 16.16
C LEU A 126 17.98 -34.73 17.58
N ASP A 127 18.98 -34.13 18.23
CA ASP A 127 18.86 -33.60 19.58
C ASP A 127 17.86 -32.42 19.60
N PRO A 128 16.67 -32.59 20.21
CA PRO A 128 15.66 -31.55 20.23
C PRO A 128 16.14 -30.30 20.98
N TRP A 129 16.96 -30.47 22.02
CA TRP A 129 17.46 -29.35 22.82
C TRP A 129 18.46 -28.50 22.05
N LYS A 130 19.39 -29.12 21.31
CA LYS A 130 20.31 -28.38 20.42
C LYS A 130 19.56 -27.63 19.32
N ILE A 131 18.51 -28.24 18.76
CA ILE A 131 17.70 -27.63 17.70
C ILE A 131 16.80 -26.52 18.27
N GLU A 132 16.21 -26.71 19.45
CA GLU A 132 15.45 -25.69 20.16
C GLU A 132 16.34 -24.52 20.60
N LEU A 133 17.55 -24.76 21.12
CA LEU A 133 18.54 -23.72 21.43
C LEU A 133 18.98 -22.96 20.18
N GLN A 134 19.05 -23.65 19.03
CA GLN A 134 19.26 -23.02 17.72
C GLN A 134 18.04 -22.22 17.22
N HIS A 135 16.85 -22.43 17.77
CA HIS A 135 15.63 -21.73 17.35
C HIS A 135 15.04 -20.79 18.42
N ARG A 136 15.55 -20.82 19.65
CA ARG A 136 15.22 -19.88 20.73
C ARG A 136 16.08 -18.65 20.62
N TRP A 137 15.43 -17.49 20.69
CA TRP A 137 16.13 -16.22 20.77
C TRP A 137 16.68 -16.03 22.18
N THR A 138 18.01 -15.97 22.29
CA THR A 138 18.71 -15.48 23.48
C THR A 138 19.22 -14.07 23.24
N LYS A 139 19.54 -13.31 24.30
CA LYS A 139 20.09 -11.96 24.16
C LYS A 139 21.35 -11.93 23.27
N PRO A 140 22.36 -12.80 23.46
CA PRO A 140 23.53 -12.84 22.58
C PRO A 140 23.19 -13.21 21.14
N ARG A 141 22.42 -14.28 20.92
CA ARG A 141 22.02 -14.75 19.58
C ARG A 141 21.26 -13.69 18.78
N LEU A 142 20.41 -12.92 19.45
CA LEU A 142 19.68 -11.82 18.83
C LEU A 142 20.66 -10.73 18.37
N ILE A 143 21.64 -10.37 19.20
CA ILE A 143 22.66 -9.37 18.86
C ILE A 143 23.47 -9.83 17.66
N ASP A 144 23.93 -11.07 17.64
CA ASP A 144 24.71 -11.63 16.53
C ASP A 144 23.90 -11.66 15.24
N ALA A 145 22.63 -12.08 15.31
CA ALA A 145 21.73 -12.07 14.15
C ALA A 145 21.43 -10.66 13.63
N LEU A 146 21.39 -9.65 14.51
CA LEU A 146 21.24 -8.25 14.13
C LEU A 146 22.51 -7.71 13.46
N ARG A 147 23.69 -8.01 14.01
CA ARG A 147 25.00 -7.62 13.45
C ARG A 147 25.25 -8.28 12.09
N ALA A 148 25.02 -9.59 11.98
CA ALA A 148 25.16 -10.32 10.72
C ALA A 148 24.24 -9.75 9.63
N ARG A 149 23.01 -9.34 9.96
CA ARG A 149 22.12 -8.67 8.99
C ARG A 149 22.57 -7.27 8.59
N ALA A 150 23.21 -6.53 9.49
CA ALA A 150 23.77 -5.22 9.19
C ALA A 150 24.93 -5.35 8.19
N VAL A 151 25.80 -6.35 8.36
CA VAL A 151 26.91 -6.64 7.43
C VAL A 151 26.41 -7.04 6.05
N ASN A 152 25.34 -7.84 5.97
CA ASN A 152 24.80 -8.34 4.70
C ASN A 152 23.93 -7.33 3.93
N GLY A 153 23.82 -6.06 4.35
CA GLY A 153 23.08 -5.02 3.63
C GLY A 153 21.55 -5.18 3.59
N VAL A 154 20.99 -6.23 4.19
CA VAL A 154 19.52 -6.49 4.27
C VAL A 154 18.87 -5.70 5.43
N TRP A 155 19.48 -4.59 5.83
CA TRP A 155 19.12 -3.84 7.02
C TRP A 155 18.28 -2.60 6.69
N ALA A 156 17.16 -2.43 7.41
CA ALA A 156 16.36 -1.20 7.36
C ALA A 156 16.07 -0.69 8.79
N PRO A 157 16.50 0.54 9.15
CA PRO A 157 16.31 1.10 10.50
C PRO A 157 14.85 1.44 10.80
N ARG A 158 14.03 1.65 9.76
CA ARG A 158 12.58 1.89 9.86
C ARG A 158 11.82 0.76 9.20
N ALA A 159 10.99 0.08 10.00
CA ALA A 159 9.69 -0.58 9.77
C ALA A 159 9.20 -1.05 8.37
N SER A 160 9.89 -0.87 7.25
CA SER A 160 9.39 -1.20 5.90
C SER A 160 9.67 -2.65 5.47
N ALA A 161 10.54 -3.40 6.16
CA ALA A 161 10.71 -4.83 5.91
C ALA A 161 9.56 -5.66 6.52
N ARG A 162 8.39 -5.61 5.86
CA ARG A 162 7.31 -6.61 6.05
C ARG A 162 7.83 -7.95 5.52
N GLY A 163 7.66 -9.00 6.33
CA GLY A 163 8.08 -10.38 5.99
C GLY A 163 9.24 -10.89 6.85
N SER A 164 10.48 -10.50 6.56
CA SER A 164 11.67 -11.21 7.05
C SER A 164 12.14 -10.84 8.48
N CYS A 165 11.67 -9.74 9.05
CA CYS A 165 12.14 -9.24 10.36
C CYS A 165 11.10 -9.35 11.50
N ALA A 166 9.95 -9.98 11.25
CA ALA A 166 8.87 -10.07 12.25
C ALA A 166 9.28 -10.87 13.50
N ALA A 167 9.90 -12.04 13.31
CA ALA A 167 10.36 -12.88 14.42
C ALA A 167 11.44 -12.20 15.27
N LEU A 168 12.41 -11.54 14.62
CA LEU A 168 13.47 -10.77 15.27
C LEU A 168 12.90 -9.60 16.08
N ARG A 169 11.87 -8.92 15.55
CA ARG A 169 11.24 -7.79 16.22
C ARG A 169 10.48 -8.21 17.47
N LEU A 170 9.74 -9.32 17.37
CA LEU A 170 9.05 -9.91 18.52
C LEU A 170 10.04 -10.37 19.59
N ALA A 171 11.14 -11.01 19.18
CA ALA A 171 12.20 -11.43 20.09
C ALA A 171 12.91 -10.26 20.76
N ALA A 172 13.21 -9.19 20.02
CA ALA A 172 13.76 -7.95 20.57
C ALA A 172 12.83 -7.30 21.59
N GLY A 173 11.51 -7.28 21.33
CA GLY A 173 10.52 -6.82 22.28
C GLY A 173 10.53 -7.65 23.58
N LYS A 174 10.56 -8.97 23.48
CA LYS A 174 10.58 -9.86 24.66
C LYS A 174 11.88 -9.78 25.46
N LEU A 175 13.04 -9.74 24.79
CA LEU A 175 14.36 -9.86 25.44
C LEU A 175 14.95 -8.52 25.90
N PHE A 176 14.66 -7.44 25.17
CA PHE A 176 15.24 -6.11 25.39
C PHE A 176 14.18 -5.03 25.65
N GLY A 177 12.89 -5.41 25.69
CA GLY A 177 11.75 -4.52 25.89
C GLY A 177 11.32 -3.77 24.63
N SER A 178 12.21 -3.50 23.69
CA SER A 178 11.86 -2.85 22.41
C SER A 178 12.88 -3.09 21.31
N TRP A 179 12.44 -3.02 20.05
CA TRP A 179 13.30 -3.10 18.88
C TRP A 179 14.45 -2.06 18.87
N PRO A 180 14.20 -0.76 19.15
CA PRO A 180 15.28 0.23 19.23
C PRO A 180 16.30 -0.10 20.34
N LYS A 181 15.86 -0.61 21.49
CA LYS A 181 16.77 -0.95 22.59
C LYS A 181 17.68 -2.14 22.23
N ALA A 182 17.15 -3.16 21.57
CA ALA A 182 17.96 -4.25 21.03
C ALA A 182 19.00 -3.76 20.00
N LEU A 183 18.61 -2.83 19.12
CA LEU A 183 19.53 -2.24 18.14
C LEU A 183 20.62 -1.40 18.80
N GLN A 184 20.30 -0.68 19.87
CA GLN A 184 21.26 0.11 20.63
C GLN A 184 22.30 -0.79 21.29
N VAL A 185 21.87 -1.88 21.94
CA VAL A 185 22.78 -2.87 22.54
C VAL A 185 23.62 -3.58 21.46
N ALA A 186 23.06 -3.79 20.27
CA ALA A 186 23.79 -4.36 19.15
C ALA A 186 24.83 -3.39 18.53
N GLY A 187 24.85 -2.12 18.95
CA GLY A 187 25.73 -1.08 18.41
C GLY A 187 25.31 -0.55 17.03
N LEU A 188 24.08 -0.82 16.61
CA LEU A 188 23.59 -0.49 15.26
C LEU A 188 22.91 0.88 15.17
N ILE A 189 22.56 1.48 16.32
CA ILE A 189 22.02 2.84 16.40
C ILE A 189 22.65 3.57 17.59
N ALA A 190 22.89 4.87 17.42
CA ALA A 190 23.29 5.73 18.53
C ALA A 190 22.19 5.81 19.60
N PRO A 191 22.55 5.97 20.90
CA PRO A 191 21.60 6.27 21.95
C PRO A 191 20.73 7.47 21.56
N ARG A 192 19.42 7.40 21.79
CA ARG A 192 18.59 8.60 21.70
C ARG A 192 19.10 9.59 22.74
N ALA A 193 19.40 10.82 22.31
CA ALA A 193 19.71 11.91 23.23
C ALA A 193 18.63 11.99 24.32
N PRO A 194 19.01 12.21 25.60
CA PRO A 194 18.05 12.28 26.68
C PRO A 194 16.98 13.31 26.35
N ARG A 195 15.71 12.95 26.62
CA ARG A 195 14.60 13.89 26.45
C ARG A 195 14.85 15.07 27.38
N VAL A 196 15.02 16.26 26.82
CA VAL A 196 15.18 17.49 27.61
C VAL A 196 13.96 17.62 28.52
N ALA A 197 14.18 17.56 29.83
CA ALA A 197 13.14 17.89 30.80
C ALA A 197 12.84 19.39 30.63
N TRP A 198 11.64 19.71 30.15
CA TRP A 198 11.25 21.10 29.92
C TRP A 198 10.78 21.72 31.23
N THR A 199 11.62 22.58 31.82
CA THR A 199 11.25 23.45 32.94
C THR A 199 11.00 24.87 32.45
N LYS A 200 10.39 25.72 33.31
CA LYS A 200 10.09 27.11 33.00
C LYS A 200 11.37 27.89 32.66
N GLU A 201 12.43 27.62 33.41
CA GLU A 201 13.75 28.23 33.27
C GLU A 201 14.39 27.85 31.94
N ILE A 202 14.26 26.58 31.52
CA ILE A 202 14.78 26.10 30.24
C ILE A 202 14.04 26.76 29.08
N VAL A 203 12.70 26.84 29.14
CA VAL A 203 11.90 27.50 28.11
C VAL A 203 12.29 28.98 27.97
N VAL A 204 12.33 29.72 29.08
CA VAL A 204 12.71 31.15 29.09
C VAL A 204 14.14 31.35 28.57
N ARG A 205 15.09 30.51 29.02
CA ARG A 205 16.49 30.56 28.55
C ARG A 205 16.59 30.37 27.04
N ARG A 206 15.85 29.40 26.48
CA ARG A 206 15.87 29.12 25.04
C ARG A 206 15.20 30.22 24.23
N ILE A 207 14.11 30.81 24.71
CA ILE A 207 13.48 31.98 24.10
C ILE A 207 14.44 33.18 24.08
N ARG A 208 15.08 33.50 25.22
CA ARG A 208 16.07 34.58 25.30
C ARG A 208 17.28 34.33 24.41
N ARG A 209 17.73 33.07 24.30
CA ARG A 209 18.81 32.68 23.37
C ARG A 209 18.39 32.91 21.91
N ARG A 210 17.17 32.53 21.52
CA ARG A 210 16.65 32.82 20.16
C ARG A 210 16.65 34.33 19.87
N ALA A 211 16.15 35.12 20.81
CA ALA A 211 16.10 36.57 20.66
C ALA A 211 17.50 37.18 20.49
N ARG A 212 18.46 36.78 21.32
CA ARG A 212 19.87 37.23 21.22
C ARG A 212 20.52 36.86 19.89
N LEU A 213 20.20 35.69 19.36
CA LEU A 213 20.73 35.21 18.08
C LEU A 213 19.97 35.75 16.85
N GLY A 214 18.99 36.66 17.05
CA GLY A 214 18.18 37.20 15.96
C GLY A 214 17.26 36.16 15.28
N LEU A 215 17.04 35.00 15.90
CA LEU A 215 16.19 33.96 15.34
C LEU A 215 14.72 34.34 15.50
N GLY A 216 13.92 34.15 14.44
CA GLY A 216 12.50 34.53 14.42
C GLY A 216 11.74 33.99 15.64
N LEU A 217 11.07 34.87 16.39
CA LEU A 217 10.29 34.53 17.58
C LEU A 217 8.84 34.14 17.27
N SER A 218 8.49 34.05 15.99
CA SER A 218 7.17 33.54 15.60
C SER A 218 7.04 32.07 16.00
N SER A 219 5.82 31.65 16.35
CA SER A 219 5.53 30.24 16.68
C SER A 219 5.96 29.29 15.55
N LYS A 220 5.81 29.71 14.29
CA LYS A 220 6.22 28.91 13.12
C LYS A 220 7.74 28.78 13.00
N ASP A 221 8.48 29.87 13.22
CA ASP A 221 9.94 29.85 13.12
C ASP A 221 10.57 29.09 14.29
N ALA A 222 10.02 29.25 15.49
CA ALA A 222 10.41 28.50 16.68
C ALA A 222 10.15 27.00 16.50
N ALA A 223 8.97 26.61 16.01
CA ALA A 223 8.66 25.19 15.77
C ALA A 223 9.51 24.56 14.66
N ARG A 224 9.87 25.32 13.61
CA ARG A 224 10.70 24.82 12.51
C ARG A 224 12.14 24.53 12.93
N SER A 225 12.72 25.45 13.69
CA SER A 225 14.14 25.38 14.08
C SER A 225 14.35 24.61 15.38
N GLU A 226 13.34 24.58 16.27
CA GLU A 226 13.40 23.83 17.51
C GLU A 226 12.06 23.11 17.80
N PRO A 227 11.88 21.93 17.18
CA PRO A 227 10.67 21.14 17.36
C PRO A 227 10.46 20.78 18.83
N GLY A 228 9.33 21.21 19.40
CA GLY A 228 8.96 20.94 20.79
C GLY A 228 9.06 22.14 21.74
N LEU A 229 9.83 23.19 21.40
CA LEU A 229 9.94 24.39 22.25
C LEU A 229 8.59 25.10 22.42
N VAL A 230 7.81 25.23 21.34
CA VAL A 230 6.49 25.89 21.36
C VAL A 230 5.49 25.10 22.22
N ALA A 231 5.47 23.78 22.05
CA ALA A 231 4.59 22.91 22.82
C ALA A 231 5.02 22.83 24.30
N ALA A 232 6.33 22.83 24.56
CA ALA A 232 6.87 22.89 25.91
C ALA A 232 6.54 24.21 26.61
N ALA A 233 6.66 25.34 25.91
CA ALA A 233 6.28 26.64 26.44
C ALA A 233 4.79 26.69 26.80
N ALA A 234 3.91 26.21 25.90
CA ALA A 234 2.47 26.16 26.18
C ALA A 234 2.14 25.28 27.40
N ARG A 235 2.78 24.12 27.52
CA ARG A 235 2.54 23.17 28.61
C ARG A 235 3.09 23.65 29.96
N VAL A 236 4.30 24.20 29.97
CA VAL A 236 5.02 24.56 31.21
C VAL A 236 4.61 25.94 31.71
N MET A 237 4.32 26.88 30.80
CA MET A 237 3.90 28.24 31.16
C MET A 237 2.38 28.38 31.28
N GLY A 238 1.60 27.38 30.84
CA GLY A 238 0.14 27.41 30.84
C GLY A 238 -0.47 28.48 29.92
N ARG A 239 0.33 29.12 29.06
CA ARG A 239 -0.07 30.25 28.22
C ARG A 239 0.33 30.01 26.77
N PRO A 240 -0.43 30.55 25.79
CA PRO A 240 -0.07 30.46 24.39
C PRO A 240 1.30 31.11 24.11
N TRP A 241 2.05 30.58 23.15
CA TRP A 241 3.39 31.07 22.77
C TRP A 241 3.45 32.60 22.58
N SER A 242 2.42 33.19 21.97
CA SER A 242 2.35 34.65 21.76
C SER A 242 2.34 35.44 23.07
N VAL A 243 1.65 34.94 24.09
CA VAL A 243 1.56 35.57 25.41
C VAL A 243 2.87 35.42 26.16
N VAL A 244 3.47 34.23 26.13
CA VAL A 244 4.80 33.96 26.75
C VAL A 244 5.87 34.88 26.17
N ILE A 245 5.86 35.10 24.86
CA ILE A 245 6.82 35.98 24.17
C ILE A 245 6.57 37.44 24.56
N GLN A 246 5.31 37.87 24.66
CA GLN A 246 4.93 39.22 25.09
C GLN A 246 5.32 39.51 26.55
N GLU A 247 5.09 38.57 27.47
CA GLU A 247 5.50 38.67 28.88
C GLU A 247 7.01 38.75 29.05
N LEU A 248 7.76 38.10 28.17
CA LEU A 248 9.22 38.18 28.12
C LEU A 248 9.72 39.46 27.43
N GLY A 249 8.83 40.43 27.17
CA GLY A 249 9.16 41.75 26.61
C GLY A 249 9.32 41.76 25.09
N TYR A 250 9.03 40.66 24.41
CA TYR A 250 9.18 40.57 22.96
C TYR A 250 7.83 40.83 22.28
N ARG A 251 7.74 41.88 21.44
CA ARG A 251 6.54 42.12 20.64
C ARG A 251 6.48 41.12 19.48
N ALA A 252 5.57 40.16 19.56
CA ALA A 252 5.18 39.35 18.40
C ALA A 252 4.47 40.27 17.39
N ARG A 253 5.21 40.87 16.46
CA ARG A 253 4.61 41.71 15.42
C ARG A 253 3.61 40.87 14.61
N LYS A 254 2.30 41.10 14.82
CA LYS A 254 1.30 40.85 13.78
C LYS A 254 1.70 41.77 12.63
N THR A 255 2.17 41.22 11.52
CA THR A 255 2.53 42.03 10.36
C THR A 255 1.27 42.70 9.82
N VAL A 256 1.05 43.96 10.18
CA VAL A 256 0.08 44.84 9.51
C VAL A 256 0.70 45.18 8.17
N TRP A 257 0.10 44.70 7.09
CA TRP A 257 0.54 45.02 5.74
C TRP A 257 -0.04 46.38 5.33
N THR A 258 0.74 47.44 5.51
CA THR A 258 0.52 48.71 4.80
C THR A 258 0.97 48.58 3.34
N ASP A 259 0.57 49.49 2.47
CA ASP A 259 0.96 49.47 1.06
C ASP A 259 2.48 49.59 0.91
N GLU A 260 3.12 50.43 1.72
CA GLU A 260 4.57 50.67 1.72
C GLU A 260 5.36 49.46 2.25
N ALA A 261 4.84 48.79 3.29
CA ALA A 261 5.46 47.58 3.83
C ALA A 261 5.34 46.40 2.85
N LEU A 262 4.19 46.31 2.17
CA LEU A 262 3.95 45.28 1.16
C LEU A 262 4.79 45.50 -0.10
N ARG A 263 4.93 46.75 -0.56
CA ARG A 263 5.82 47.12 -1.69
C ARG A 263 7.28 46.78 -1.38
N ARG A 264 7.79 47.12 -0.19
CA ARG A 264 9.17 46.79 0.24
C ARG A 264 9.43 45.30 0.29
N GLU A 265 8.49 44.52 0.82
CA GLU A 265 8.63 43.07 0.90
C GLU A 265 8.59 42.41 -0.49
N ILE A 266 7.75 42.92 -1.41
CA ILE A 266 7.72 42.45 -2.80
C ILE A 266 9.05 42.72 -3.51
N LEU A 267 9.64 43.91 -3.33
CA LEU A 267 10.97 44.24 -3.85
C LEU A 267 12.07 43.36 -3.26
N HIS A 268 12.01 43.11 -1.94
CA HIS A 268 12.93 42.21 -1.26
C HIS A 268 12.85 40.79 -1.85
N LEU A 269 11.64 40.22 -1.98
CA LEU A 269 11.44 38.90 -2.58
C LEU A 269 11.93 38.83 -4.04
N HIS A 270 11.80 39.94 -4.79
CA HIS A 270 12.31 40.05 -6.15
C HIS A 270 13.83 40.07 -6.22
N ARG A 271 14.47 40.88 -5.38
CA ARG A 271 15.95 40.98 -5.30
C ARG A 271 16.61 39.63 -5.04
N PHE A 272 15.96 38.75 -4.26
CA PHE A 272 16.49 37.42 -3.92
C PHE A 272 16.03 36.30 -4.87
N GLY A 273 15.43 36.62 -6.03
CA GLY A 273 14.96 35.62 -7.00
C GLY A 273 13.80 34.75 -6.50
N ARG A 274 13.16 35.13 -5.38
CA ARG A 274 12.05 34.42 -4.73
C ARG A 274 10.68 34.89 -5.21
N SER A 275 10.62 35.71 -6.27
CA SER A 275 9.37 36.08 -6.96
C SER A 275 8.63 34.88 -7.56
N ARG A 276 9.33 33.75 -7.72
CA ARG A 276 8.87 32.54 -8.39
C ARG A 276 8.60 31.48 -7.35
N LEU A 277 7.37 30.97 -7.28
CA LEU A 277 7.05 29.54 -7.14
C LEU A 277 5.51 29.33 -7.04
N PRO A 278 4.91 28.44 -7.85
CA PRO A 278 3.47 28.10 -7.81
C PRO A 278 3.01 27.29 -6.58
N GLY A 279 3.76 27.33 -5.48
CA GLY A 279 3.47 26.60 -4.23
C GLY A 279 3.31 27.50 -3.00
N VAL A 280 3.59 28.80 -3.13
CA VAL A 280 3.63 29.76 -2.00
C VAL A 280 2.26 30.37 -1.70
N SER A 281 1.19 29.77 -2.21
CA SER A 281 -0.23 30.16 -2.08
C SER A 281 -0.71 30.36 -0.61
N ARG A 282 0.10 30.02 0.39
CA ARG A 282 -0.18 30.20 1.83
C ARG A 282 0.69 31.25 2.55
N ASN A 283 1.47 32.08 1.84
CA ASN A 283 2.27 33.14 2.47
C ASN A 283 1.45 34.42 2.72
N ALA A 284 1.66 35.06 3.87
CA ALA A 284 0.93 36.26 4.30
C ALA A 284 1.06 37.41 3.30
N VAL A 285 2.23 37.56 2.66
CA VAL A 285 2.51 38.57 1.62
C VAL A 285 1.63 38.35 0.39
N HIS A 286 1.46 37.09 -0.06
CA HIS A 286 0.61 36.77 -1.21
C HIS A 286 -0.86 37.06 -0.95
N ILE A 287 -1.33 36.74 0.26
CA ILE A 287 -2.71 37.00 0.68
C ILE A 287 -2.95 38.52 0.77
N ALA A 288 -2.02 39.27 1.35
CA ALA A 288 -2.07 40.72 1.44
C ALA A 288 -2.03 41.38 0.04
N ALA A 289 -1.14 40.94 -0.84
CA ALA A 289 -1.04 41.40 -2.23
C ALA A 289 -2.32 41.12 -3.03
N ARG A 290 -2.95 39.96 -2.84
CA ARG A 290 -4.24 39.65 -3.48
C ARG A 290 -5.37 40.54 -2.94
N LYS A 291 -5.41 40.79 -1.63
CA LYS A 291 -6.44 41.65 -1.02
C LYS A 291 -6.33 43.11 -1.47
N ARG A 292 -5.11 43.65 -1.56
CA ARG A 292 -4.88 45.07 -1.87
C ARG A 292 -4.75 45.40 -3.35
N PHE A 293 -4.05 44.56 -4.12
CA PHE A 293 -3.79 44.79 -5.56
C PHE A 293 -4.60 43.85 -6.48
N GLY A 294 -5.49 43.04 -5.92
CA GLY A 294 -6.31 42.06 -6.63
C GLY A 294 -5.57 40.79 -7.11
N SER A 295 -4.28 40.87 -7.40
CA SER A 295 -3.45 39.71 -7.73
C SER A 295 -1.97 39.96 -7.49
N TRP A 296 -1.20 38.89 -7.29
CA TRP A 296 0.27 38.95 -7.15
C TRP A 296 0.95 39.65 -8.32
N TRP A 297 0.50 39.40 -9.55
CA TRP A 297 1.06 40.03 -10.76
C TRP A 297 0.74 41.51 -10.88
N LYS A 298 -0.46 41.93 -10.45
CA LYS A 298 -0.80 43.36 -10.34
C LYS A 298 0.06 44.04 -9.27
N ALA A 299 0.32 43.36 -8.15
CA ALA A 299 1.20 43.87 -7.11
C ALA A 299 2.65 44.04 -7.60
N LEU A 300 3.19 43.07 -8.35
CA LEU A 300 4.52 43.17 -8.97
C LEU A 300 4.60 44.36 -9.95
N ARG A 301 3.59 44.53 -10.81
CA ARG A 301 3.52 45.67 -11.74
C ARG A 301 3.40 47.01 -11.02
N ALA A 302 2.57 47.09 -9.97
CA ALA A 302 2.41 48.30 -9.16
C ALA A 302 3.71 48.73 -8.47
N VAL A 303 4.65 47.80 -8.29
CA VAL A 303 5.97 47.99 -7.68
C VAL A 303 7.07 48.22 -8.75
N GLY A 304 6.71 48.28 -10.04
CA GLY A 304 7.67 48.49 -11.13
C GLY A 304 8.49 47.26 -11.51
N VAL A 305 8.18 46.09 -10.94
CA VAL A 305 8.85 44.83 -11.28
C VAL A 305 8.23 44.27 -12.57
N LYS A 306 9.01 44.28 -13.66
CA LYS A 306 8.64 43.59 -14.91
C LYS A 306 8.80 42.07 -14.68
N PRO A 307 7.72 41.29 -14.73
CA PRO A 307 7.84 39.85 -14.55
C PRO A 307 8.59 39.21 -15.74
N ASP A 308 9.66 38.45 -15.47
CA ASP A 308 10.53 37.82 -16.49
C ASP A 308 9.80 36.92 -17.50
N ARG A 309 8.57 36.50 -17.20
CA ARG A 309 7.68 35.81 -18.13
C ARG A 309 6.25 36.34 -17.96
N PRO A 310 5.46 36.44 -19.04
CA PRO A 310 4.05 36.80 -18.91
C PRO A 310 3.33 35.80 -17.99
N PRO A 311 2.28 36.22 -17.27
CA PRO A 311 1.52 35.32 -16.42
C PRO A 311 1.10 34.09 -17.24
N LEU A 312 1.16 32.89 -16.62
CA LEU A 312 0.59 31.68 -17.24
C LEU A 312 -0.79 32.05 -17.80
N GLN A 313 -0.95 31.92 -19.12
CA GLN A 313 -2.14 32.35 -19.86
C GLN A 313 -3.38 31.95 -19.07
N ARG A 314 -4.15 32.94 -18.57
CA ARG A 314 -5.44 32.66 -17.95
C ARG A 314 -6.41 32.32 -19.06
N TRP A 315 -6.64 31.04 -19.25
CA TRP A 315 -7.64 30.56 -20.19
C TRP A 315 -9.03 30.97 -19.71
N THR A 316 -9.77 31.67 -20.56
CA THR A 316 -11.23 31.82 -20.49
C THR A 316 -11.88 30.94 -21.55
N LYS A 317 -13.20 30.75 -21.47
CA LYS A 317 -13.94 29.96 -22.45
C LYS A 317 -13.84 30.57 -23.86
N GLU A 318 -13.92 31.89 -23.93
CA GLU A 318 -13.86 32.70 -25.16
C GLU A 318 -12.47 32.65 -25.78
N LEU A 319 -11.42 32.77 -24.96
CA LEU A 319 -10.04 32.69 -25.42
C LEU A 319 -9.69 31.30 -25.94
N ALA A 320 -10.20 30.23 -25.31
CA ALA A 320 -10.00 28.87 -25.79
C ALA A 320 -10.64 28.67 -27.19
N LEU A 321 -11.87 29.16 -27.39
CA LEU A 321 -12.55 29.11 -28.70
C LEU A 321 -11.82 29.92 -29.76
N ARG A 322 -11.40 31.15 -29.42
CA ARG A 322 -10.65 32.01 -30.34
C ARG A 322 -9.37 31.31 -30.80
N ARG A 323 -8.64 30.70 -29.87
CA ARG A 323 -7.39 30.00 -30.17
C ARG A 323 -7.59 28.74 -31.02
N ILE A 324 -8.69 28.00 -30.79
CA ILE A 324 -9.07 26.86 -31.65
C ILE A 324 -9.36 27.32 -33.07
N ARG A 325 -10.10 28.43 -33.24
CA ARG A 325 -10.41 29.01 -34.57
C ARG A 325 -9.17 29.54 -35.29
N GLU A 326 -8.28 30.25 -34.58
CA GLU A 326 -7.01 30.73 -35.13
C GLU A 326 -6.12 29.56 -35.61
N ARG A 327 -6.14 28.44 -34.88
CA ARG A 327 -5.40 27.23 -35.26
C ARG A 327 -5.99 26.59 -36.52
N ALA A 328 -7.32 26.54 -36.59
CA ALA A 328 -8.04 26.07 -37.77
C ALA A 328 -7.75 26.94 -39.02
N SER A 329 -7.78 28.27 -38.86
CA SER A 329 -7.55 29.20 -39.97
C SER A 329 -6.11 29.22 -40.48
N ARG A 330 -5.16 28.77 -39.66
CA ARG A 330 -3.75 28.57 -40.05
C ARG A 330 -3.48 27.19 -40.67
N GLY A 331 -4.51 26.34 -40.81
CA GLY A 331 -4.35 24.97 -41.29
C GLY A 331 -3.57 24.05 -40.33
N GLU A 332 -3.40 24.46 -39.07
CA GLU A 332 -2.71 23.65 -38.08
C GLU A 332 -3.60 22.49 -37.60
N SER A 333 -2.99 21.32 -37.34
CA SER A 333 -3.72 20.14 -36.89
C SER A 333 -4.52 20.40 -35.61
N LEU A 334 -5.83 20.16 -35.67
CA LEU A 334 -6.76 20.15 -34.54
C LEU A 334 -6.86 18.78 -33.85
N ALA A 335 -6.07 17.79 -34.30
CA ALA A 335 -6.01 16.49 -33.67
C ALA A 335 -5.53 16.62 -32.23
N TRP A 336 -6.22 15.94 -31.31
CA TRP A 336 -6.00 16.15 -29.87
C TRP A 336 -4.56 15.84 -29.43
N ARG A 337 -3.87 14.89 -30.08
CA ARG A 337 -2.46 14.55 -29.79
C ARG A 337 -1.52 15.70 -30.15
N ASP A 338 -1.75 16.32 -31.30
CA ASP A 338 -0.93 17.43 -31.79
C ASP A 338 -1.15 18.68 -30.95
N VAL A 339 -2.41 18.99 -30.62
CA VAL A 339 -2.75 20.10 -29.73
C VAL A 339 -2.20 19.88 -28.32
N LEU A 340 -2.25 18.65 -27.79
CA LEU A 340 -1.67 18.33 -26.48
C LEU A 340 -0.14 18.51 -26.47
N LYS A 341 0.53 18.18 -27.58
CA LYS A 341 1.98 18.29 -27.74
C LYS A 341 2.44 19.74 -27.95
N SER A 342 1.79 20.48 -28.84
CA SER A 342 2.17 21.85 -29.18
C SER A 342 1.61 22.89 -28.21
N GLU A 343 0.36 22.73 -27.74
CA GLU A 343 -0.35 23.71 -26.91
C GLU A 343 -1.14 23.05 -25.77
N LYS A 344 -0.40 22.36 -24.88
CA LYS A 344 -0.95 21.65 -23.71
C LYS A 344 -1.90 22.49 -22.84
N GLY A 345 -1.68 23.80 -22.79
CA GLY A 345 -2.54 24.75 -22.07
C GLY A 345 -3.94 24.86 -22.68
N LEU A 346 -4.01 24.97 -24.00
CA LEU A 346 -5.27 25.05 -24.76
C LEU A 346 -6.09 23.78 -24.59
N TYR A 347 -5.44 22.62 -24.74
CA TYR A 347 -6.08 21.31 -24.55
C TYR A 347 -6.75 21.20 -23.18
N ARG A 348 -5.99 21.45 -22.11
CA ARG A 348 -6.48 21.37 -20.72
C ARG A 348 -7.59 22.39 -20.44
N ALA A 349 -7.47 23.59 -21.00
CA ALA A 349 -8.47 24.63 -20.84
C ALA A 349 -9.80 24.25 -21.49
N ALA A 350 -9.78 23.77 -22.73
CA ALA A 350 -10.99 23.39 -23.44
C ALA A 350 -11.66 22.17 -22.78
N SER A 351 -10.89 21.15 -22.38
CA SER A 351 -11.44 20.01 -21.61
C SER A 351 -12.13 20.46 -20.33
N ARG A 352 -11.55 21.44 -19.62
CA ARG A 352 -12.12 21.97 -18.38
C ARG A 352 -13.38 22.80 -18.60
N PHE A 353 -13.42 23.65 -19.63
CA PHE A 353 -14.55 24.57 -19.86
C PHE A 353 -15.73 23.93 -20.57
N PHE A 354 -15.48 22.96 -21.44
CA PHE A 354 -16.53 22.36 -22.25
C PHE A 354 -16.94 20.98 -21.76
N GLY A 355 -16.17 20.35 -20.85
CA GLY A 355 -16.52 19.09 -20.18
C GLY A 355 -16.69 17.87 -21.11
N LYS A 356 -16.50 18.06 -22.42
CA LYS A 356 -16.64 17.05 -23.46
C LYS A 356 -15.27 16.55 -23.90
N PRO A 357 -15.16 15.29 -24.36
CA PRO A 357 -13.97 14.81 -25.05
C PRO A 357 -13.60 15.76 -26.20
N TRP A 358 -12.33 16.10 -26.36
CA TRP A 358 -11.83 17.07 -27.35
C TRP A 358 -12.37 16.79 -28.77
N VAL A 359 -12.49 15.51 -29.14
CA VAL A 359 -13.06 15.06 -30.42
C VAL A 359 -14.52 15.50 -30.60
N ARG A 360 -15.33 15.43 -29.54
CA ARG A 360 -16.72 15.87 -29.56
C ARG A 360 -16.83 17.40 -29.59
N LEU A 361 -15.93 18.10 -28.89
CA LEU A 361 -15.85 19.56 -28.96
C LEU A 361 -15.50 20.04 -30.38
N MET A 362 -14.55 19.38 -31.06
CA MET A 362 -14.21 19.73 -32.44
C MET A 362 -15.39 19.48 -33.39
N ARG A 363 -16.11 18.35 -33.22
CA ARG A 363 -17.32 18.05 -33.99
C ARG A 363 -18.43 19.08 -33.78
N ASP A 364 -18.70 19.46 -32.52
CA ASP A 364 -19.69 20.51 -32.20
C ASP A 364 -19.31 21.87 -32.80
N LEU A 365 -18.01 22.10 -33.07
CA LEU A 365 -17.48 23.29 -33.73
C LEU A 365 -17.36 23.14 -35.26
N GLY A 366 -17.87 22.04 -35.84
CA GLY A 366 -17.86 21.78 -37.28
C GLY A 366 -16.53 21.24 -37.81
N HIS A 367 -15.65 20.74 -36.95
CA HIS A 367 -14.35 20.17 -37.30
C HIS A 367 -14.38 18.65 -37.06
N ASP A 368 -14.63 17.86 -38.11
CA ASP A 368 -14.66 16.41 -37.97
C ASP A 368 -13.26 15.82 -37.78
N GLY A 369 -13.03 15.29 -36.57
CA GLY A 369 -11.79 14.65 -36.19
C GLY A 369 -11.67 13.24 -36.76
N GLY A 370 -11.06 13.13 -37.95
CA GLY A 370 -10.68 11.83 -38.50
C GLY A 370 -10.19 11.93 -39.94
N ALA A 371 -8.88 11.79 -40.12
CA ALA A 371 -8.17 11.70 -41.39
C ALA A 371 -8.15 12.98 -42.25
N SER A 372 -6.94 13.29 -42.70
CA SER A 372 -6.69 14.06 -43.91
C SER A 372 -7.53 13.52 -45.08
N ARG A 373 -8.70 14.11 -45.32
CA ARG A 373 -9.15 14.40 -46.67
C ARG A 373 -9.18 15.91 -46.77
N VAL A 374 -8.03 16.48 -47.15
CA VAL A 374 -8.07 17.72 -47.92
C VAL A 374 -8.93 17.38 -49.13
N LEU A 375 -10.11 17.98 -49.14
CA LEU A 375 -10.98 18.10 -50.29
C LEU A 375 -10.11 18.64 -51.43
N ARG A 376 -9.68 17.77 -52.34
CA ARG A 376 -9.50 18.16 -53.74
C ARG A 376 -10.91 18.41 -54.27
N ALA A 377 -11.46 19.58 -53.98
CA ALA A 377 -12.73 20.02 -54.53
C ALA A 377 -12.70 21.46 -55.07
N ASP A 378 -11.55 22.15 -55.02
CA ASP A 378 -11.39 23.49 -55.63
C ASP A 378 -10.27 23.56 -56.69
N ALA A 379 -9.76 22.41 -57.16
CA ALA A 379 -8.82 22.35 -58.29
C ALA A 379 -9.47 21.89 -59.61
N ALA A 380 -10.71 21.41 -59.58
CA ALA A 380 -11.47 21.06 -60.79
C ALA A 380 -12.27 22.25 -61.35
N THR A 381 -12.72 23.17 -60.49
CA THR A 381 -13.35 24.44 -60.90
C THR A 381 -12.34 25.46 -61.42
N ALA A 382 -11.09 25.44 -60.97
CA ALA A 382 -10.02 26.30 -61.50
C ALA A 382 -9.41 25.82 -62.84
N ARG A 383 -9.62 24.55 -63.24
CA ARG A 383 -9.18 24.02 -64.55
C ARG A 383 -10.24 24.11 -65.65
N ALA A 384 -11.52 24.26 -65.30
CA ALA A 384 -12.58 24.47 -66.29
C ALA A 384 -12.72 25.94 -66.73
N MET A 385 -12.19 26.91 -65.96
CA MET A 385 -12.18 28.34 -66.34
C MET A 385 -10.85 28.80 -66.98
N GLY A 386 -9.92 27.89 -67.26
CA GLY A 386 -8.62 28.19 -67.88
C GLY A 386 -8.41 27.55 -69.26
N ALA A 387 -9.43 26.95 -69.87
CA ALA A 387 -9.39 26.33 -71.20
C ALA A 387 -10.48 26.87 -72.14
N ALA A 388 -10.82 28.16 -71.96
CA ALA A 388 -11.55 28.97 -72.93
C ALA A 388 -10.90 30.36 -72.96
N ALA A 389 -9.67 30.40 -73.47
CA ALA A 389 -8.97 31.58 -73.97
C ALA A 389 -8.07 31.11 -75.11
#